data_AF-A0A9W7YJ10-F1
#
_entry.id   AF-A0A9W7YJ10-F1
#
_cell.length_a   1.000
_cell.length_b   1.000
_cell.length_c   1.000
_cell.angle_alpha   90.00
_cell.angle_beta   90.00
_cell.angle_gamma   90.00
#
_symmetry.space_group_name_H-M   'P 1'
#
loop_
_entity.id
_entity.type
_entity.pdbx_description
1 polymer ?
#
loop_
_entity_poly.entity_id
_entity_poly.type
_entity_poly.pdbx_seq_one_letter_code
_entity_poly.pdbx_strand_id
1 'polypeptide(L)'
;MGNVQSSLPAYYNADPTNEAYTHSLSKYVDLASSAIGAKLIKASNERFGAAANLINPSEPTSDAWVTRRHNPESDWAVVRLGSSGTIAGFDIDTRGLDGTHANQVSIQGCLASEDALVDGNGDVEGAEWTELLPRIEVSANSRHLLALWTPTTEAFNFVRLVLHPDGGVARLRIYGTVVPNRTEGECDLACVTSGARVVSASDETLGAKEALILPTKALATDSRGVRGWKTRRSRTDEHHDWAIIKLGEPGFLTRVEIDTATFDGDQPVRASIHACYTELESPERDTECFWYEIASRTELNANTCHKIDVQLNDVPFSHIKVVIHPDGGVSRVRAFGQRVAEIEKEAARECAEAAAEAVVAAEIATDSNEDQSATDDVLTNDVSEKPATPKAARSPPSARAKPQTPQKQKPMPRVESSADETSESTSLHKKSKKADKPEIRKKKAKKPESINVKPEAQFSSRAGELILSLTSPLPAKKRSRTRSRADDEESVHTVDSLGKRSRRKAKNTTN
;
A
#
# COMPACT_ATOMS: atom_id res chain seq x y z
N MET A 1 -19.86 -36.49 14.80
CA MET A 1 -19.78 -36.99 13.41
C MET A 1 -18.36 -36.69 12.93
N GLY A 2 -17.74 -37.56 12.13
CA GLY A 2 -16.37 -37.32 11.67
C GLY A 2 -16.34 -36.23 10.58
N ASN A 3 -15.42 -35.27 10.70
CA ASN A 3 -15.07 -34.42 9.56
C ASN A 3 -14.41 -35.29 8.51
N VAL A 4 -15.11 -35.52 7.39
CA VAL A 4 -14.48 -36.00 6.17
C VAL A 4 -13.59 -34.86 5.68
N GLN A 5 -12.26 -35.02 5.80
CA GLN A 5 -11.32 -34.13 5.12
C GLN A 5 -11.69 -34.13 3.63
N SER A 6 -11.91 -32.94 3.06
CA SER A 6 -12.31 -32.81 1.65
C SER A 6 -11.28 -33.49 0.76
N SER A 7 -11.71 -34.42 -0.09
CA SER A 7 -10.86 -35.13 -1.06
C SER A 7 -10.42 -34.24 -2.25
N LEU A 8 -10.36 -32.93 -2.03
CA LEU A 8 -9.88 -31.93 -2.96
C LEU A 8 -8.49 -31.47 -2.48
N PRO A 9 -7.51 -31.27 -3.38
CA PRO A 9 -6.25 -30.65 -3.02
C PRO A 9 -6.48 -29.24 -2.45
N ALA A 10 -5.56 -28.75 -1.61
CA ALA A 10 -5.65 -27.43 -0.97
C ALA A 10 -5.67 -26.23 -1.96
N TYR A 11 -5.35 -26.50 -3.23
CA TYR A 11 -5.27 -25.57 -4.33
C TYR A 11 -6.06 -26.08 -5.55
N TYR A 12 -6.28 -25.20 -6.53
CA TYR A 12 -6.79 -25.52 -7.87
C TYR A 12 -5.94 -24.80 -8.93
N ASN A 13 -5.97 -25.27 -10.18
CA ASN A 13 -5.32 -24.54 -11.28
C ASN A 13 -6.09 -23.23 -11.53
N ALA A 14 -5.42 -22.10 -11.33
CA ALA A 14 -5.97 -20.75 -11.47
C ALA A 14 -6.17 -20.31 -12.93
N ASP A 15 -5.59 -21.05 -13.87
CA ASP A 15 -5.79 -20.92 -15.32
C ASP A 15 -5.95 -22.31 -15.99
N PRO A 16 -7.16 -22.90 -15.92
CA PRO A 16 -7.42 -24.24 -16.44
C PRO A 16 -7.59 -24.29 -17.97
N THR A 17 -7.70 -23.15 -18.66
CA THR A 17 -7.85 -23.10 -20.12
C THR A 17 -6.62 -22.54 -20.84
N ASN A 18 -5.81 -21.70 -20.18
CA ASN A 18 -4.66 -21.01 -20.78
C ASN A 18 -5.05 -20.11 -21.98
N GLU A 19 -6.32 -19.69 -22.03
CA GLU A 19 -6.93 -18.94 -23.14
C GLU A 19 -7.13 -17.44 -22.85
N ALA A 20 -6.95 -17.00 -21.60
CA ALA A 20 -7.08 -15.60 -21.22
C ALA A 20 -6.09 -15.23 -20.10
N TYR A 21 -5.38 -14.11 -20.28
CA TYR A 21 -4.41 -13.57 -19.29
C TYR A 21 -5.03 -13.15 -17.94
N THR A 22 -6.34 -13.36 -17.75
CA THR A 22 -7.11 -13.07 -16.53
C THR A 22 -7.33 -14.33 -15.68
N HIS A 23 -6.24 -14.89 -15.15
CA HIS A 23 -6.29 -15.98 -14.15
C HIS A 23 -6.88 -15.49 -12.81
N SER A 24 -7.40 -16.39 -11.96
CA SER A 24 -8.09 -15.99 -10.71
C SER A 24 -7.22 -15.21 -9.71
N LEU A 25 -5.89 -15.34 -9.84
CA LEU A 25 -4.89 -14.64 -9.02
C LEU A 25 -4.50 -13.24 -9.53
N SER A 26 -4.94 -12.84 -10.73
CA SER A 26 -4.54 -11.58 -11.41
C SER A 26 -4.82 -10.29 -10.61
N LYS A 27 -5.77 -10.32 -9.66
CA LYS A 27 -6.09 -9.22 -8.75
C LYS A 27 -5.12 -9.02 -7.58
N TYR A 28 -4.17 -9.94 -7.37
CA TYR A 28 -3.24 -9.95 -6.24
C TYR A 28 -1.83 -9.47 -6.62
N VAL A 29 -1.06 -9.03 -5.63
CA VAL A 29 0.33 -8.59 -5.82
C VAL A 29 1.26 -9.81 -5.79
N ASP A 30 2.27 -9.85 -6.66
CA ASP A 30 3.40 -10.79 -6.52
C ASP A 30 4.31 -10.34 -5.38
N LEU A 31 4.10 -10.91 -4.19
CA LEU A 31 4.88 -10.62 -2.98
C LEU A 31 6.34 -11.08 -3.09
N ALA A 32 6.64 -12.00 -4.01
CA ALA A 32 7.99 -12.49 -4.30
C ALA A 32 8.75 -11.59 -5.28
N SER A 33 8.14 -10.58 -5.88
CA SER A 33 8.78 -9.77 -6.92
C SER A 33 9.90 -8.89 -6.35
N SER A 34 11.12 -9.03 -6.89
CA SER A 34 12.22 -8.11 -6.57
C SER A 34 11.91 -6.65 -6.93
N ALA A 35 10.94 -6.40 -7.82
CA ALA A 35 10.46 -5.06 -8.13
C ALA A 35 9.75 -4.39 -6.94
N ILE A 36 9.09 -5.17 -6.05
CA ILE A 36 8.50 -4.67 -4.80
C ILE A 36 9.47 -4.73 -3.61
N GLY A 37 10.75 -5.08 -3.84
CA GLY A 37 11.78 -5.14 -2.80
C GLY A 37 12.02 -6.52 -2.19
N ALA A 38 11.42 -7.59 -2.74
CA ALA A 38 11.72 -8.96 -2.32
C ALA A 38 13.19 -9.34 -2.57
N LYS A 39 13.73 -10.23 -1.74
CA LYS A 39 15.15 -10.63 -1.77
C LYS A 39 15.28 -12.13 -1.56
N LEU A 40 16.11 -12.79 -2.38
CA LEU A 40 16.71 -14.06 -1.98
C LEU A 40 17.61 -13.78 -0.78
N ILE A 41 17.43 -14.55 0.30
CA ILE A 41 18.31 -14.49 1.46
C ILE A 41 19.38 -15.58 1.37
N LYS A 42 18.98 -16.79 1.00
CA LYS A 42 19.89 -17.95 0.90
C LYS A 42 19.30 -19.06 0.03
N ALA A 43 20.16 -19.87 -0.58
CA ALA A 43 19.78 -21.15 -1.20
C ALA A 43 20.78 -22.25 -0.82
N SER A 44 20.33 -23.50 -0.86
CA SER A 44 21.15 -24.70 -0.64
C SER A 44 22.24 -24.86 -1.71
N ASN A 45 21.91 -24.52 -2.96
CA ASN A 45 22.76 -24.75 -4.11
C ASN A 45 22.40 -23.82 -5.27
N GLU A 46 23.41 -23.34 -6.01
CA GLU A 46 23.24 -22.49 -7.20
C GLU A 46 24.21 -22.92 -8.32
N ARG A 47 24.49 -24.24 -8.45
CA ARG A 47 25.61 -24.75 -9.25
C ARG A 47 25.52 -24.44 -10.75
N PHE A 48 24.32 -24.33 -11.31
CA PHE A 48 24.11 -24.13 -12.75
C PHE A 48 23.23 -22.90 -13.08
N GLY A 49 22.49 -22.37 -12.11
CA GLY A 49 21.71 -21.13 -12.25
C GLY A 49 21.38 -20.53 -10.88
N ALA A 50 21.39 -19.20 -10.79
CA ALA A 50 21.23 -18.47 -9.53
C ALA A 50 19.77 -18.45 -9.05
N ALA A 51 19.57 -18.65 -7.75
CA ALA A 51 18.26 -18.57 -7.09
C ALA A 51 17.68 -17.15 -7.12
N ALA A 52 18.51 -16.12 -7.33
CA ALA A 52 18.06 -14.74 -7.53
C ALA A 52 17.18 -14.57 -8.78
N ASN A 53 17.23 -15.52 -9.73
CA ASN A 53 16.39 -15.51 -10.93
C ASN A 53 14.92 -15.81 -10.62
N LEU A 54 14.62 -16.52 -9.52
CA LEU A 54 13.24 -16.86 -9.12
C LEU A 54 12.35 -15.62 -8.98
N ILE A 55 12.91 -14.57 -8.37
CA ILE A 55 12.23 -13.32 -7.99
C ILE A 55 12.34 -12.21 -9.05
N ASN A 56 12.83 -12.55 -10.25
CA ASN A 56 12.92 -11.64 -11.38
C ASN A 56 11.48 -11.23 -11.82
N PRO A 57 11.13 -9.92 -11.91
CA PRO A 57 9.78 -9.50 -12.30
C PRO A 57 9.41 -9.86 -13.75
N SER A 58 10.40 -10.03 -14.63
CA SER A 58 10.18 -10.32 -16.04
C SER A 58 9.94 -11.81 -16.29
N GLU A 59 9.39 -12.13 -17.45
CA GLU A 59 9.26 -13.52 -17.95
C GLU A 59 10.62 -14.25 -18.00
N PRO A 60 10.64 -15.60 -17.91
CA PRO A 60 11.86 -16.38 -18.13
C PRO A 60 12.28 -16.32 -19.60
N THR A 61 13.58 -16.19 -19.83
CA THR A 61 14.17 -16.19 -21.19
C THR A 61 15.19 -17.31 -21.35
N SER A 62 16.17 -17.34 -20.45
CA SER A 62 17.18 -18.40 -20.29
C SER A 62 17.75 -18.43 -18.84
N ASP A 63 17.24 -17.55 -17.97
CA ASP A 63 17.70 -17.32 -16.62
C ASP A 63 16.78 -18.03 -15.60
N ALA A 64 17.35 -18.99 -14.87
CA ALA A 64 16.63 -19.82 -13.89
C ALA A 64 17.49 -20.11 -12.65
N TRP A 65 16.87 -20.61 -11.59
CA TRP A 65 17.56 -21.34 -10.54
C TRP A 65 17.78 -22.78 -11.00
N VAL A 66 19.01 -23.29 -10.96
CA VAL A 66 19.33 -24.69 -11.33
C VAL A 66 20.42 -25.23 -10.42
N THR A 67 20.12 -26.34 -9.74
CA THR A 67 20.95 -26.96 -8.71
C THR A 67 21.75 -28.14 -9.24
N ARG A 68 22.69 -28.66 -8.42
CA ARG A 68 23.48 -29.85 -8.76
C ARG A 68 22.59 -31.09 -8.84
N ARG A 69 22.83 -31.94 -9.84
CA ARG A 69 22.16 -33.25 -9.95
C ARG A 69 22.58 -34.20 -8.82
N HIS A 70 21.69 -35.13 -8.50
CA HIS A 70 21.90 -36.22 -7.55
C HIS A 70 22.13 -35.71 -6.12
N ASN A 71 21.26 -34.82 -5.68
CA ASN A 71 21.12 -34.50 -4.27
C ASN A 71 20.44 -35.70 -3.55
N PRO A 72 20.99 -36.26 -2.46
CA PRO A 72 20.30 -37.28 -1.67
C PRO A 72 19.20 -36.68 -0.78
N GLU A 73 19.25 -35.36 -0.57
CA GLU A 73 18.30 -34.56 0.20
C GLU A 73 17.48 -33.66 -0.74
N SER A 74 16.79 -32.65 -0.20
CA SER A 74 16.05 -31.66 -1.00
C SER A 74 16.82 -30.34 -1.09
N ASP A 75 16.93 -29.76 -2.28
CA ASP A 75 17.40 -28.38 -2.45
C ASP A 75 16.31 -27.37 -2.03
N TRP A 76 16.71 -26.20 -1.53
CA TRP A 76 15.79 -25.16 -1.06
C TRP A 76 16.31 -23.75 -1.34
N ALA A 77 15.39 -22.79 -1.43
CA ALA A 77 15.68 -21.36 -1.52
C ALA A 77 14.74 -20.56 -0.60
N VAL A 78 15.33 -19.72 0.26
CA VAL A 78 14.61 -18.82 1.18
C VAL A 78 14.55 -17.42 0.58
N VAL A 79 13.33 -16.96 0.34
CA VAL A 79 13.00 -15.62 -0.17
C VAL A 79 12.32 -14.83 0.95
N ARG A 80 12.83 -13.65 1.25
CA ARG A 80 12.10 -12.64 2.02
C ARG A 80 11.23 -11.84 1.04
N LEU A 81 9.94 -11.78 1.31
CA LEU A 81 8.96 -11.06 0.49
C LEU A 81 9.26 -9.54 0.51
N GLY A 82 8.76 -8.82 -0.49
CA GLY A 82 8.94 -7.35 -0.58
C GLY A 82 8.06 -6.58 0.40
N SER A 83 6.95 -7.18 0.82
CA SER A 83 6.14 -6.75 1.95
C SER A 83 5.51 -7.98 2.61
N SER A 84 5.16 -7.88 3.89
CA SER A 84 4.33 -8.87 4.57
C SER A 84 2.95 -8.95 3.89
N GLY A 85 2.36 -10.15 3.80
CA GLY A 85 1.04 -10.30 3.20
C GLY A 85 0.40 -11.67 3.41
N THR A 86 -0.92 -11.74 3.25
CA THR A 86 -1.65 -13.01 3.15
C THR A 86 -1.51 -13.59 1.75
N ILE A 87 -1.42 -14.91 1.63
CA ILE A 87 -1.11 -15.61 0.38
C ILE A 87 -2.38 -16.23 -0.18
N ALA A 88 -2.64 -16.01 -1.47
CA ALA A 88 -3.79 -16.53 -2.21
C ALA A 88 -3.40 -17.59 -3.25
N GLY A 89 -2.14 -17.67 -3.65
CA GLY A 89 -1.66 -18.68 -4.58
C GLY A 89 -0.23 -18.45 -5.08
N PHE A 90 0.20 -19.31 -6.00
CA PHE A 90 1.57 -19.41 -6.48
C PHE A 90 1.62 -19.48 -8.01
N ASP A 91 2.78 -19.13 -8.56
CA ASP A 91 3.17 -19.47 -9.92
C ASP A 91 4.54 -20.13 -9.85
N ILE A 92 4.62 -21.39 -10.28
CA ILE A 92 5.88 -22.12 -10.36
C ILE A 92 6.19 -22.32 -11.84
N ASP A 93 7.15 -21.56 -12.33
CA ASP A 93 7.47 -21.50 -13.75
C ASP A 93 8.72 -22.33 -14.05
N THR A 94 8.62 -23.25 -15.02
CA THR A 94 9.72 -24.11 -15.46
C THR A 94 10.04 -23.90 -16.94
N ARG A 95 9.48 -22.86 -17.58
CA ARG A 95 9.75 -22.54 -18.99
C ARG A 95 11.24 -22.40 -19.26
N GLY A 96 11.70 -23.02 -20.35
CA GLY A 96 13.11 -23.12 -20.72
C GLY A 96 13.91 -24.25 -20.04
N LEU A 97 13.31 -25.05 -19.15
CA LEU A 97 14.00 -26.13 -18.40
C LEU A 97 13.61 -27.54 -18.88
N ASP A 98 13.76 -27.80 -20.18
CA ASP A 98 13.53 -29.13 -20.79
C ASP A 98 14.47 -30.19 -20.17
N GLY A 99 13.91 -31.12 -19.39
CA GLY A 99 14.68 -32.19 -18.74
C GLY A 99 15.65 -31.73 -17.62
N THR A 100 15.55 -30.47 -17.20
CA THR A 100 16.34 -29.89 -16.09
C THR A 100 15.51 -29.18 -15.02
N HIS A 101 14.19 -29.09 -15.21
CA HIS A 101 13.25 -28.73 -14.15
C HIS A 101 13.36 -29.66 -12.93
N ALA A 102 12.91 -29.19 -11.76
CA ALA A 102 12.62 -30.07 -10.63
C ALA A 102 11.38 -30.93 -10.95
N ASN A 103 11.37 -32.21 -10.56
CA ASN A 103 10.20 -33.08 -10.80
C ASN A 103 9.04 -32.77 -9.83
N GLN A 104 9.40 -32.44 -8.58
CA GLN A 104 8.45 -32.19 -7.50
C GLN A 104 8.93 -30.98 -6.67
N VAL A 105 7.98 -30.19 -6.15
CA VAL A 105 8.25 -29.02 -5.31
C VAL A 105 7.25 -28.90 -4.16
N SER A 106 7.61 -28.19 -3.10
CA SER A 106 6.70 -27.72 -2.03
C SER A 106 7.05 -26.29 -1.60
N ILE A 107 6.12 -25.60 -0.93
CA ILE A 107 6.32 -24.22 -0.46
C ILE A 107 5.89 -24.10 1.00
N GLN A 108 6.78 -23.53 1.81
CA GLN A 108 6.55 -23.24 3.22
C GLN A 108 6.67 -21.73 3.47
N GLY A 109 5.96 -21.18 4.45
CA GLY A 109 6.04 -19.78 4.85
C GLY A 109 6.19 -19.61 6.35
N CYS A 110 6.82 -18.52 6.77
CA CYS A 110 6.80 -18.07 8.16
C CYS A 110 6.69 -16.53 8.26
N LEU A 111 6.34 -16.07 9.46
CA LEU A 111 6.34 -14.66 9.83
C LEU A 111 7.44 -14.45 10.88
N ALA A 112 8.40 -13.59 10.59
CA ALA A 112 9.54 -13.29 11.46
C ALA A 112 9.85 -11.79 11.50
N SER A 113 10.79 -11.38 12.35
CA SER A 113 11.35 -10.02 12.32
C SER A 113 11.99 -9.73 10.96
N GLU A 114 11.98 -8.49 10.48
CA GLU A 114 12.69 -8.12 9.24
C GLU A 114 14.22 -8.29 9.34
N ASP A 115 14.76 -8.24 10.55
CA ASP A 115 16.17 -8.47 10.88
C ASP A 115 16.50 -9.95 11.23
N ALA A 116 15.53 -10.87 11.13
CA ALA A 116 15.73 -12.27 11.48
C ALA A 116 16.78 -12.93 10.57
N LEU A 117 17.74 -13.63 11.20
CA LEU A 117 18.82 -14.31 10.48
C LEU A 117 18.34 -15.66 9.91
N VAL A 118 18.93 -16.05 8.77
CA VAL A 118 18.72 -17.35 8.14
C VAL A 118 19.97 -18.22 8.33
N ASP A 119 19.77 -19.39 8.93
CA ASP A 119 20.84 -20.24 9.46
C ASP A 119 21.59 -21.04 8.37
N GLY A 120 22.41 -22.03 8.78
CA GLY A 120 23.06 -22.98 7.88
C GLY A 120 22.10 -23.74 6.94
N ASN A 121 20.94 -24.15 7.48
CA ASN A 121 19.99 -25.09 6.90
C ASN A 121 18.81 -24.43 6.17
N GLY A 122 18.69 -23.10 6.25
CA GLY A 122 17.59 -22.35 5.63
C GLY A 122 16.39 -22.17 6.56
N ASP A 123 16.60 -22.25 7.87
CA ASP A 123 15.62 -21.90 8.90
C ASP A 123 15.80 -20.45 9.37
N VAL A 124 14.70 -19.81 9.76
CA VAL A 124 14.63 -18.40 10.16
C VAL A 124 14.62 -18.30 11.68
N GLU A 125 15.47 -17.46 12.25
CA GLU A 125 15.56 -17.30 13.71
C GLU A 125 14.22 -16.84 14.33
N GLY A 126 13.72 -17.63 15.28
CA GLY A 126 12.51 -17.30 16.05
C GLY A 126 11.18 -17.55 15.35
N ALA A 127 11.14 -18.26 14.22
CA ALA A 127 9.91 -18.54 13.47
C ALA A 127 9.75 -20.02 13.08
N GLU A 128 8.52 -20.51 13.03
CA GLU A 128 8.17 -21.86 12.59
C GLU A 128 7.66 -21.87 11.14
N TRP A 129 8.00 -22.90 10.38
CA TRP A 129 7.62 -23.03 8.96
C TRP A 129 6.28 -23.75 8.78
N THR A 130 5.25 -22.99 8.40
CA THR A 130 3.93 -23.52 8.00
C THR A 130 3.98 -24.00 6.55
N GLU A 131 3.41 -25.19 6.25
CA GLU A 131 3.22 -25.64 4.87
C GLU A 131 2.11 -24.82 4.19
N LEU A 132 2.42 -24.23 3.03
CA LEU A 132 1.49 -23.41 2.24
C LEU A 132 1.10 -24.08 0.92
N LEU A 133 2.02 -24.84 0.34
CA LEU A 133 1.78 -25.73 -0.78
C LEU A 133 2.43 -27.09 -0.43
N PRO A 134 1.65 -28.19 -0.36
CA PRO A 134 2.20 -29.51 -0.14
C PRO A 134 3.13 -29.92 -1.29
N ARG A 135 3.83 -31.05 -1.14
CA ARG A 135 4.60 -31.63 -2.23
C ARG A 135 3.70 -31.95 -3.44
N ILE A 136 3.97 -31.31 -4.56
CA ILE A 136 3.30 -31.50 -5.85
C ILE A 136 4.30 -31.89 -6.94
N GLU A 137 3.79 -32.44 -8.04
CA GLU A 137 4.54 -32.63 -9.29
C GLU A 137 4.41 -31.40 -10.19
N VAL A 138 5.48 -31.08 -10.92
CA VAL A 138 5.51 -30.01 -11.93
C VAL A 138 6.09 -30.54 -13.24
N SER A 139 5.52 -30.12 -14.37
CA SER A 139 5.92 -30.57 -15.71
C SER A 139 7.07 -29.73 -16.27
N ALA A 140 7.86 -30.29 -17.19
CA ALA A 140 8.92 -29.55 -17.86
C ALA A 140 8.35 -28.41 -18.72
N ASN A 141 9.12 -27.32 -18.85
CA ASN A 141 8.85 -26.20 -19.77
C ASN A 141 7.44 -25.58 -19.64
N SER A 142 6.87 -25.67 -18.42
CA SER A 142 5.46 -25.40 -18.14
C SER A 142 5.29 -24.38 -17.00
N ARG A 143 4.17 -23.65 -17.03
CA ARG A 143 3.78 -22.67 -16.02
C ARG A 143 2.67 -23.26 -15.12
N HIS A 144 2.83 -23.17 -13.81
CA HIS A 144 1.91 -23.82 -12.84
C HIS A 144 1.28 -22.76 -11.95
N LEU A 145 0.12 -22.24 -12.37
CA LEU A 145 -0.67 -21.24 -11.65
C LEU A 145 -1.61 -21.93 -10.65
N LEU A 146 -1.30 -21.85 -9.35
CA LEU A 146 -1.96 -22.62 -8.30
C LEU A 146 -2.62 -21.68 -7.28
N ALA A 147 -3.94 -21.55 -7.35
CA ALA A 147 -4.71 -20.75 -6.38
C ALA A 147 -5.15 -21.61 -5.21
N LEU A 148 -5.00 -21.12 -3.99
CA LEU A 148 -5.59 -21.73 -2.79
C LEU A 148 -7.12 -21.59 -2.83
N TRP A 149 -7.86 -22.59 -2.36
CA TRP A 149 -9.33 -22.50 -2.24
C TRP A 149 -9.76 -21.38 -1.28
N THR A 150 -8.96 -21.16 -0.24
CA THR A 150 -9.10 -20.07 0.72
C THR A 150 -7.71 -19.44 0.89
N PRO A 151 -7.53 -18.13 0.64
CA PRO A 151 -6.28 -17.44 0.99
C PRO A 151 -5.96 -17.56 2.48
N THR A 152 -4.69 -17.44 2.85
CA THR A 152 -4.28 -17.52 4.25
C THR A 152 -4.90 -16.39 5.09
N THR A 153 -5.28 -16.71 6.32
CA THR A 153 -5.67 -15.70 7.32
C THR A 153 -4.45 -15.02 7.94
N GLU A 154 -3.36 -15.78 8.06
CA GLU A 154 -2.07 -15.32 8.58
C GLU A 154 -1.25 -14.64 7.48
N ALA A 155 -0.47 -13.63 7.88
CA ALA A 155 0.46 -12.93 7.00
C ALA A 155 1.85 -13.58 7.10
N PHE A 156 2.56 -13.63 5.96
CA PHE A 156 3.90 -14.19 5.85
C PHE A 156 4.86 -13.13 5.31
N ASN A 157 6.15 -13.22 5.66
CA ASN A 157 7.20 -12.36 5.11
C ASN A 157 8.49 -13.12 4.71
N PHE A 158 8.65 -14.37 5.12
CA PHE A 158 9.63 -15.30 4.54
C PHE A 158 8.92 -16.51 3.94
N VAL A 159 9.39 -16.96 2.77
CA VAL A 159 8.90 -18.16 2.08
C VAL A 159 10.09 -19.01 1.63
N ARG A 160 9.99 -20.32 1.85
CA ARG A 160 10.95 -21.34 1.41
C ARG A 160 10.33 -22.18 0.32
N LEU A 161 10.89 -22.08 -0.89
CA LEU A 161 10.67 -23.04 -1.98
C LEU A 161 11.59 -24.24 -1.75
N VAL A 162 11.07 -25.46 -1.89
CA VAL A 162 11.83 -26.71 -1.78
C VAL A 162 11.66 -27.51 -3.06
N LEU A 163 12.77 -27.97 -3.64
CA LEU A 163 12.84 -28.89 -4.78
C LEU A 163 13.06 -30.32 -4.27
N HIS A 164 12.48 -31.31 -4.95
CA HIS A 164 12.54 -32.70 -4.50
C HIS A 164 13.03 -33.65 -5.61
N PRO A 165 14.26 -34.18 -5.55
CA PRO A 165 15.37 -33.78 -4.66
C PRO A 165 16.16 -32.57 -5.17
N ASP A 166 16.28 -32.44 -6.50
CA ASP A 166 17.07 -31.43 -7.20
C ASP A 166 16.42 -31.07 -8.55
N GLY A 167 17.00 -30.10 -9.27
CA GLY A 167 16.54 -29.67 -10.59
C GLY A 167 16.63 -28.16 -10.75
N GLY A 168 15.53 -27.54 -11.16
CA GLY A 168 15.46 -26.10 -11.36
C GLY A 168 14.06 -25.53 -11.53
N VAL A 169 13.94 -24.22 -11.30
CA VAL A 169 12.73 -23.42 -11.43
C VAL A 169 13.13 -22.06 -12.02
N ALA A 170 12.41 -21.58 -13.03
CA ALA A 170 12.72 -20.35 -13.75
C ALA A 170 12.19 -19.10 -13.02
N ARG A 171 10.94 -19.13 -12.55
CA ARG A 171 10.31 -18.07 -11.73
C ARG A 171 9.48 -18.66 -10.59
N LEU A 172 9.35 -17.89 -9.53
CA LEU A 172 8.41 -18.10 -8.43
C LEU A 172 7.60 -16.81 -8.23
N ARG A 173 6.29 -16.84 -8.48
CA ARG A 173 5.36 -15.79 -8.02
C ARG A 173 4.66 -16.24 -6.76
N ILE A 174 4.42 -15.31 -5.85
CA ILE A 174 3.64 -15.54 -4.62
C ILE A 174 2.54 -14.49 -4.60
N TYR A 175 1.37 -14.85 -5.12
CA TYR A 175 0.23 -13.95 -5.26
C TYR A 175 -0.47 -13.78 -3.92
N GLY A 176 -0.55 -12.54 -3.43
CA GLY A 176 -1.14 -12.24 -2.14
C GLY A 176 -1.72 -10.84 -1.99
N THR A 177 -2.29 -10.59 -0.81
CA THR A 177 -2.70 -9.26 -0.36
C THR A 177 -1.67 -8.75 0.64
N VAL A 178 -1.02 -7.64 0.31
CA VAL A 178 -0.13 -6.92 1.22
C VAL A 178 -0.87 -6.55 2.51
N VAL A 179 -0.24 -6.82 3.64
CA VAL A 179 -0.63 -6.31 4.96
C VAL A 179 0.25 -5.08 5.23
N PRO A 180 -0.28 -3.85 5.19
CA PRO A 180 0.53 -2.65 5.25
C PRO A 180 1.22 -2.49 6.60
N ASN A 181 2.49 -2.07 6.59
CA ASN A 181 3.12 -1.56 7.80
C ASN A 181 2.55 -0.16 8.12
N ARG A 182 1.80 -0.05 9.22
CA ARG A 182 1.12 1.19 9.65
C ARG A 182 2.03 1.99 10.58
N THR A 183 3.04 2.63 10.00
CA THR A 183 3.79 3.71 10.67
C THR A 183 2.91 4.95 10.81
N GLU A 184 3.03 5.65 11.94
CA GLU A 184 2.28 6.89 12.20
C GLU A 184 2.83 8.09 11.38
N GLY A 185 1.95 8.98 10.93
CA GLY A 185 2.26 10.18 10.15
C GLY A 185 2.02 10.05 8.63
N GLU A 186 2.53 11.03 7.88
CA GLU A 186 2.35 11.08 6.42
C GLU A 186 3.06 9.90 5.71
N CYS A 187 2.31 9.14 4.90
CA CYS A 187 2.83 8.02 4.13
C CYS A 187 2.36 8.02 2.67
N ASP A 188 3.06 7.29 1.78
CA ASP A 188 2.63 7.12 0.38
C ASP A 188 1.48 6.10 0.31
N LEU A 189 0.25 6.59 0.28
CA LEU A 189 -0.98 5.80 0.17
C LEU A 189 -1.13 5.14 -1.22
N ALA A 190 -0.40 5.60 -2.24
CA ALA A 190 -0.33 4.96 -3.55
C ALA A 190 0.78 3.88 -3.64
N CYS A 191 1.54 3.62 -2.58
CA CYS A 191 2.56 2.57 -2.63
C CYS A 191 1.95 1.17 -2.53
N VAL A 192 2.45 0.23 -3.34
CA VAL A 192 2.05 -1.19 -3.24
C VAL A 192 2.33 -1.79 -1.85
N THR A 193 3.40 -1.36 -1.17
CA THR A 193 3.71 -1.77 0.22
C THR A 193 2.76 -1.17 1.25
N SER A 194 2.06 -0.08 0.90
CA SER A 194 0.95 0.49 1.68
C SER A 194 -0.38 -0.21 1.41
N GLY A 195 -0.42 -1.19 0.50
CA GLY A 195 -1.61 -1.95 0.09
C GLY A 195 -2.23 -1.53 -1.26
N ALA A 196 -1.68 -0.49 -1.90
CA ALA A 196 -2.26 0.11 -3.10
C ALA A 196 -2.25 -0.83 -4.32
N ARG A 197 -3.20 -0.61 -5.25
CA ARG A 197 -3.35 -1.39 -6.49
C ARG A 197 -3.72 -0.48 -7.65
N VAL A 198 -3.31 -0.84 -8.86
CA VAL A 198 -3.73 -0.12 -10.07
C VAL A 198 -4.90 -0.89 -10.70
N VAL A 199 -6.08 -0.27 -10.71
CA VAL A 199 -7.36 -0.89 -11.06
C VAL A 199 -7.47 -1.09 -12.57
N SER A 200 -7.15 -0.04 -13.33
CA SER A 200 -7.29 0.01 -14.79
C SER A 200 -6.37 1.11 -15.37
N ALA A 201 -6.01 0.97 -16.64
CA ALA A 201 -5.31 1.99 -17.43
C ALA A 201 -5.78 1.96 -18.88
N SER A 202 -5.59 3.05 -19.62
CA SER A 202 -6.04 3.21 -21.01
C SER A 202 -5.24 2.40 -22.04
N ASP A 203 -3.93 2.26 -21.82
CA ASP A 203 -3.01 1.48 -22.64
C ASP A 203 -1.86 0.97 -21.76
N GLU A 204 -1.43 -0.27 -21.98
CA GLU A 204 -0.30 -0.89 -21.27
C GLU A 204 0.73 -1.51 -22.25
N THR A 205 0.54 -1.30 -23.55
CA THR A 205 1.25 -2.03 -24.62
C THR A 205 2.79 -1.92 -24.55
N LEU A 206 3.34 -0.86 -23.92
CA LEU A 206 4.78 -0.61 -23.84
C LEU A 206 5.33 -0.60 -22.39
N GLY A 207 4.51 -0.87 -21.39
CA GLY A 207 4.90 -0.88 -19.97
C GLY A 207 3.69 -0.98 -19.04
N ALA A 208 3.70 -1.99 -18.17
CA ALA A 208 2.58 -2.34 -17.30
C ALA A 208 2.25 -1.25 -16.27
N LYS A 209 0.95 -1.06 -15.98
CA LYS A 209 0.45 0.01 -15.09
C LYS A 209 0.92 -0.16 -13.63
N GLU A 210 1.13 -1.38 -13.17
CA GLU A 210 1.59 -1.70 -11.80
C GLU A 210 2.98 -1.12 -11.51
N ALA A 211 3.77 -0.82 -12.54
CA ALA A 211 5.06 -0.18 -12.40
C ALA A 211 4.97 1.20 -11.71
N LEU A 212 3.82 1.89 -11.77
CA LEU A 212 3.59 3.19 -11.13
C LEU A 212 3.74 3.14 -9.60
N ILE A 213 3.31 2.05 -8.97
CA ILE A 213 3.11 1.96 -7.51
C ILE A 213 4.23 1.21 -6.77
N LEU A 214 5.23 0.68 -7.49
CA LEU A 214 6.40 0.01 -6.92
C LEU A 214 7.14 0.93 -5.93
N PRO A 215 7.70 0.42 -4.81
CA PRO A 215 8.30 1.27 -3.77
C PRO A 215 9.62 1.89 -4.21
N THR A 216 10.41 1.18 -5.02
CA THR A 216 11.70 1.65 -5.54
C THR A 216 11.51 2.72 -6.62
N LYS A 217 12.41 3.71 -6.70
CA LYS A 217 12.56 4.53 -7.92
C LYS A 217 13.05 3.64 -9.07
N ALA A 218 12.62 3.89 -10.31
CA ALA A 218 13.09 3.08 -11.43
C ALA A 218 14.60 3.24 -11.65
N LEU A 219 15.25 2.12 -11.98
CA LEU A 219 16.67 2.07 -12.28
C LEU A 219 16.88 2.35 -13.78
N ALA A 220 17.80 3.26 -14.11
CA ALA A 220 18.14 3.58 -15.50
C ALA A 220 18.72 2.37 -16.27
N THR A 221 19.28 1.40 -15.53
CA THR A 221 19.83 0.15 -16.05
C THR A 221 19.05 -1.07 -15.56
N ASP A 222 17.72 -1.04 -15.63
CA ASP A 222 16.96 -2.28 -15.70
C ASP A 222 17.19 -2.92 -17.08
N SER A 223 18.03 -3.96 -17.13
CA SER A 223 18.32 -4.74 -18.33
C SER A 223 17.11 -5.52 -18.87
N ARG A 224 15.93 -5.36 -18.26
CA ARG A 224 14.68 -6.06 -18.57
C ARG A 224 13.49 -5.13 -18.86
N GLY A 225 13.71 -3.80 -18.88
CA GLY A 225 12.85 -2.83 -19.56
C GLY A 225 11.75 -2.10 -18.76
N VAL A 226 11.56 -2.37 -17.47
CA VAL A 226 10.45 -1.81 -16.66
C VAL A 226 10.79 -0.41 -16.11
N ARG A 227 10.93 0.56 -17.02
CA ARG A 227 11.15 2.00 -16.69
C ARG A 227 9.97 2.63 -15.92
N GLY A 228 8.76 2.13 -16.15
CA GLY A 228 7.50 2.68 -15.67
C GLY A 228 6.32 2.15 -16.49
N TRP A 229 5.13 2.73 -16.26
CA TRP A 229 3.99 2.59 -17.16
C TRP A 229 4.27 3.39 -18.43
N LYS A 230 3.92 2.84 -19.61
CA LYS A 230 4.14 3.52 -20.89
C LYS A 230 3.08 3.18 -21.94
N THR A 231 2.52 4.21 -22.55
CA THR A 231 1.49 4.09 -23.59
C THR A 231 2.06 4.29 -24.99
N ARG A 232 1.28 3.93 -26.03
CA ARG A 232 1.67 4.14 -27.44
C ARG A 232 1.49 5.60 -27.85
N ARG A 233 2.41 6.07 -28.70
CA ARG A 233 2.35 7.43 -29.27
C ARG A 233 1.08 7.67 -30.07
N SER A 234 0.28 8.62 -29.62
CA SER A 234 -0.95 9.05 -30.28
C SER A 234 -0.68 9.98 -31.47
N ARG A 235 -1.75 10.31 -32.20
CA ARG A 235 -1.76 11.07 -33.45
C ARG A 235 -2.89 12.10 -33.52
N THR A 236 -3.61 12.33 -32.42
CA THR A 236 -4.76 13.22 -32.33
C THR A 236 -4.62 14.19 -31.15
N ASP A 237 -4.97 15.46 -31.35
CA ASP A 237 -4.73 16.54 -30.38
C ASP A 237 -5.58 16.44 -29.10
N GLU A 238 -6.65 15.64 -29.13
CA GLU A 238 -7.57 15.43 -28.00
C GLU A 238 -7.25 14.17 -27.16
N HIS A 239 -6.24 13.38 -27.58
CA HIS A 239 -5.88 12.15 -26.88
C HIS A 239 -5.34 12.42 -25.48
N HIS A 240 -5.65 11.50 -24.57
CA HIS A 240 -5.11 11.46 -23.22
C HIS A 240 -5.13 10.02 -22.73
N ASP A 241 -4.01 9.57 -22.17
CA ASP A 241 -3.94 8.30 -21.46
C ASP A 241 -4.18 8.50 -19.96
N TRP A 242 -4.60 7.45 -19.26
CA TRP A 242 -4.90 7.51 -17.84
C TRP A 242 -4.65 6.19 -17.13
N ALA A 243 -4.43 6.25 -15.81
CA ALA A 243 -4.35 5.11 -14.91
C ALA A 243 -5.12 5.42 -13.61
N ILE A 244 -5.94 4.47 -13.14
CA ILE A 244 -6.68 4.54 -11.88
C ILE A 244 -5.94 3.71 -10.82
N ILE A 245 -5.55 4.34 -9.72
CA ILE A 245 -4.87 3.73 -8.58
C ILE A 245 -5.83 3.77 -7.39
N LYS A 246 -6.16 2.58 -6.85
CA LYS A 246 -6.77 2.43 -5.54
C LYS A 246 -5.69 2.62 -4.47
N LEU A 247 -5.91 3.57 -3.57
CA LEU A 247 -5.04 3.79 -2.42
C LEU A 247 -5.12 2.60 -1.47
N GLY A 248 -4.02 2.27 -0.81
CA GLY A 248 -3.95 1.09 0.06
C GLY A 248 -4.91 1.15 1.25
N GLU A 249 -5.10 2.36 1.79
CA GLU A 249 -6.18 2.73 2.70
C GLU A 249 -6.68 4.13 2.32
N PRO A 250 -7.95 4.49 2.57
CA PRO A 250 -8.44 5.84 2.32
C PRO A 250 -7.73 6.87 3.19
N GLY A 251 -7.52 8.08 2.66
CA GLY A 251 -6.78 9.12 3.36
C GLY A 251 -6.95 10.53 2.80
N PHE A 252 -6.49 11.48 3.61
CA PHE A 252 -6.46 12.90 3.31
C PHE A 252 -5.12 13.21 2.63
N LEU A 253 -5.17 13.60 1.36
CA LEU A 253 -3.98 13.78 0.53
C LEU A 253 -3.34 15.17 0.75
N THR A 254 -2.01 15.22 0.80
CA THR A 254 -1.22 16.46 0.96
C THR A 254 -0.54 16.87 -0.34
N ARG A 255 0.04 15.89 -1.05
CA ARG A 255 0.67 16.05 -2.37
C ARG A 255 0.61 14.76 -3.17
N VAL A 256 0.70 14.87 -4.49
CA VAL A 256 1.02 13.77 -5.39
C VAL A 256 2.37 14.03 -6.02
N GLU A 257 3.20 12.99 -6.16
CA GLU A 257 4.48 13.09 -6.89
C GLU A 257 4.42 12.24 -8.16
N ILE A 258 4.72 12.87 -9.31
CA ILE A 258 4.82 12.20 -10.62
C ILE A 258 6.29 12.18 -11.02
N ASP A 259 6.90 10.99 -10.98
CA ASP A 259 8.30 10.80 -11.37
C ASP A 259 8.40 10.37 -12.84
N THR A 260 9.11 11.15 -13.65
CA THR A 260 9.45 10.83 -15.06
C THR A 260 10.87 10.27 -15.19
N ALA A 261 11.48 9.81 -14.10
CA ALA A 261 12.80 9.17 -14.08
C ALA A 261 13.02 8.21 -15.26
N THR A 262 14.20 8.31 -15.88
CA THR A 262 14.61 7.58 -17.09
C THR A 262 13.88 7.93 -18.39
N PHE A 263 12.77 8.69 -18.35
CA PHE A 263 12.05 9.15 -19.55
C PHE A 263 12.62 10.48 -20.05
N ASP A 264 13.05 10.51 -21.31
CA ASP A 264 13.73 11.65 -21.93
C ASP A 264 13.35 11.73 -23.42
N GLY A 265 12.49 12.70 -23.74
CA GLY A 265 11.82 12.79 -25.04
C GLY A 265 10.66 11.79 -25.23
N ASP A 266 10.39 10.95 -24.23
CA ASP A 266 9.26 10.01 -24.20
C ASP A 266 8.41 10.07 -22.92
N GLN A 267 8.58 11.11 -22.11
CA GLN A 267 7.65 11.49 -21.03
C GLN A 267 6.46 12.32 -21.57
N PRO A 268 5.30 12.35 -20.87
CA PRO A 268 4.17 13.19 -21.26
C PRO A 268 4.48 14.69 -21.16
N VAL A 269 3.72 15.52 -21.87
CA VAL A 269 3.90 16.99 -21.83
C VAL A 269 3.26 17.59 -20.58
N ARG A 270 2.13 17.03 -20.13
CA ARG A 270 1.39 17.46 -18.93
C ARG A 270 0.76 16.25 -18.23
N ALA A 271 0.38 16.43 -16.96
CA ALA A 271 -0.58 15.58 -16.29
C ALA A 271 -1.57 16.39 -15.44
N SER A 272 -2.79 15.86 -15.27
CA SER A 272 -3.74 16.28 -14.23
C SER A 272 -4.13 15.09 -13.37
N ILE A 273 -4.59 15.35 -12.15
CA ILE A 273 -4.92 14.32 -11.16
C ILE A 273 -6.34 14.55 -10.66
N HIS A 274 -7.13 13.49 -10.75
CA HIS A 274 -8.47 13.45 -10.17
C HIS A 274 -8.51 12.44 -9.02
N ALA A 275 -9.42 12.61 -8.07
CA ALA A 275 -9.63 11.67 -6.98
C ALA A 275 -11.11 11.43 -6.71
N CYS A 276 -11.42 10.29 -6.09
CA CYS A 276 -12.78 9.96 -5.67
C CYS A 276 -12.78 9.10 -4.39
N TYR A 277 -13.96 9.00 -3.77
CA TYR A 277 -14.20 8.09 -2.66
C TYR A 277 -15.26 7.06 -3.06
N THR A 278 -14.93 5.79 -2.87
CA THR A 278 -15.83 4.63 -2.95
C THR A 278 -15.25 3.48 -2.14
N GLU A 279 -16.11 2.58 -1.67
CA GLU A 279 -15.71 1.32 -1.01
C GLU A 279 -15.42 0.19 -2.01
N LEU A 280 -15.85 0.33 -3.28
CA LEU A 280 -15.65 -0.70 -4.30
C LEU A 280 -14.18 -0.83 -4.73
N GLU A 281 -13.88 -1.91 -5.46
CA GLU A 281 -12.56 -2.15 -6.06
C GLU A 281 -12.36 -1.44 -7.41
N SER A 282 -13.45 -1.08 -8.08
CA SER A 282 -13.42 -0.21 -9.27
C SER A 282 -14.49 0.88 -9.14
N PRO A 283 -14.10 2.17 -9.19
CA PRO A 283 -15.02 3.30 -9.23
C PRO A 283 -15.99 3.27 -10.42
N GLU A 284 -15.63 2.61 -11.52
CA GLU A 284 -16.49 2.46 -12.71
C GLU A 284 -17.76 1.62 -12.43
N ARG A 285 -17.81 0.92 -11.29
CA ARG A 285 -18.95 0.11 -10.85
C ARG A 285 -19.87 0.81 -9.84
N ASP A 286 -19.54 2.04 -9.43
CA ASP A 286 -20.29 2.82 -8.45
C ASP A 286 -20.95 4.02 -9.17
N THR A 287 -22.28 4.01 -9.27
CA THR A 287 -23.05 5.03 -9.99
C THR A 287 -23.05 6.39 -9.30
N GLU A 288 -22.76 6.42 -7.99
CA GLU A 288 -22.75 7.64 -7.18
C GLU A 288 -21.32 8.19 -6.99
N CYS A 289 -20.32 7.57 -7.62
CA CYS A 289 -18.91 7.93 -7.46
C CYS A 289 -18.55 9.16 -8.32
N PHE A 290 -18.31 10.28 -7.65
CA PHE A 290 -17.89 11.53 -8.28
C PHE A 290 -16.36 11.69 -8.29
N TRP A 291 -15.81 12.20 -9.40
CA TRP A 291 -14.39 12.47 -9.58
C TRP A 291 -14.09 13.97 -9.49
N TYR A 292 -13.39 14.37 -8.44
CA TYR A 292 -12.93 15.75 -8.22
C TYR A 292 -11.57 15.95 -8.90
N GLU A 293 -11.33 17.12 -9.53
CA GLU A 293 -9.99 17.51 -10.00
C GLU A 293 -9.19 18.06 -8.81
N ILE A 294 -8.27 17.26 -8.28
CA ILE A 294 -7.45 17.64 -7.11
C ILE A 294 -6.13 18.31 -7.52
N ALA A 295 -5.68 18.12 -8.76
CA ALA A 295 -4.61 18.93 -9.34
C ALA A 295 -4.80 19.10 -10.85
N SER A 296 -4.68 20.34 -11.32
CA SER A 296 -4.87 20.69 -12.73
C SER A 296 -3.62 20.46 -13.57
N ARG A 297 -3.74 20.65 -14.89
CA ARG A 297 -2.75 20.28 -15.92
C ARG A 297 -1.37 20.92 -15.71
N THR A 298 -0.52 20.23 -14.97
CA THR A 298 0.85 20.60 -14.63
C THR A 298 1.81 20.13 -15.73
N GLU A 299 2.79 20.95 -16.11
CA GLU A 299 3.78 20.61 -17.15
C GLU A 299 4.84 19.64 -16.61
N LEU A 300 5.21 18.63 -17.40
CA LEU A 300 6.18 17.60 -17.00
C LEU A 300 7.47 17.68 -17.84
N ASN A 301 8.60 17.71 -17.13
CA ASN A 301 9.95 17.69 -17.69
C ASN A 301 10.47 16.25 -17.78
N ALA A 302 11.48 16.02 -18.61
CA ALA A 302 12.21 14.76 -18.69
C ALA A 302 12.93 14.45 -17.35
N ASN A 303 13.05 13.15 -17.03
CA ASN A 303 13.86 12.61 -15.94
C ASN A 303 13.72 13.32 -14.56
N THR A 304 12.52 13.81 -14.25
CA THR A 304 12.26 14.73 -13.13
C THR A 304 11.15 14.19 -12.22
N CYS A 305 11.28 14.38 -10.91
CA CYS A 305 10.19 14.15 -9.97
C CYS A 305 9.42 15.46 -9.74
N HIS A 306 8.13 15.46 -10.08
CA HIS A 306 7.24 16.61 -9.99
C HIS A 306 6.38 16.48 -8.75
N LYS A 307 6.62 17.32 -7.75
CA LYS A 307 5.75 17.42 -6.57
C LYS A 307 4.60 18.38 -6.89
N ILE A 308 3.38 17.90 -6.69
CA ILE A 308 2.14 18.60 -7.05
C ILE A 308 1.28 18.64 -5.79
N ASP A 309 1.16 19.81 -5.19
CA ASP A 309 0.30 20.05 -4.03
C ASP A 309 -1.17 19.86 -4.45
N VAL A 310 -1.97 19.18 -3.61
CA VAL A 310 -3.37 18.88 -3.95
C VAL A 310 -4.34 19.93 -3.40
N GLN A 311 -5.43 20.12 -4.13
CA GLN A 311 -6.63 20.79 -3.65
C GLN A 311 -7.53 19.77 -2.94
N LEU A 312 -8.41 20.24 -2.05
CA LEU A 312 -9.32 19.39 -1.25
C LEU A 312 -8.56 18.43 -0.30
N ASN A 313 -7.51 18.92 0.37
CA ASN A 313 -6.74 18.15 1.36
C ASN A 313 -7.52 17.90 2.67
N ASP A 314 -8.67 18.53 2.84
CA ASP A 314 -9.69 18.31 3.88
C ASP A 314 -10.73 17.24 3.50
N VAL A 315 -10.61 16.62 2.32
CA VAL A 315 -11.51 15.58 1.81
C VAL A 315 -10.79 14.22 1.78
N PRO A 316 -11.36 13.14 2.32
CA PRO A 316 -10.78 11.82 2.23
C PRO A 316 -11.05 11.20 0.85
N PHE A 317 -10.03 10.58 0.25
CA PHE A 317 -10.14 9.86 -1.01
C PHE A 317 -9.71 8.40 -0.85
N SER A 318 -10.26 7.50 -1.67
CA SER A 318 -9.86 6.09 -1.73
C SER A 318 -9.23 5.69 -3.06
N HIS A 319 -9.41 6.49 -4.12
CA HIS A 319 -8.77 6.29 -5.41
C HIS A 319 -8.28 7.61 -6.01
N ILE A 320 -7.20 7.54 -6.78
CA ILE A 320 -6.75 8.60 -7.68
C ILE A 320 -6.75 8.13 -9.13
N LYS A 321 -6.91 9.08 -10.06
CA LYS A 321 -6.78 8.88 -11.50
C LYS A 321 -5.77 9.89 -12.03
N VAL A 322 -4.62 9.39 -12.44
CA VAL A 322 -3.59 10.19 -13.10
C VAL A 322 -3.90 10.20 -14.60
N VAL A 323 -4.05 11.39 -15.17
CA VAL A 323 -4.31 11.60 -16.60
C VAL A 323 -3.08 12.27 -17.21
N ILE A 324 -2.52 11.68 -18.25
CA ILE A 324 -1.34 12.18 -18.96
C ILE A 324 -1.72 12.74 -20.35
N HIS A 325 -0.97 13.72 -20.83
CA HIS A 325 -1.31 14.45 -22.04
C HIS A 325 -0.11 14.63 -22.99
N PRO A 326 -0.22 14.23 -24.28
CA PRO A 326 -1.25 13.33 -24.83
C PRO A 326 -1.02 11.88 -24.41
N ASP A 327 0.23 11.42 -24.48
CA ASP A 327 0.69 10.06 -24.23
C ASP A 327 2.12 10.11 -23.64
N GLY A 328 2.70 8.97 -23.29
CA GLY A 328 4.10 8.88 -22.89
C GLY A 328 4.37 7.82 -21.83
N GLY A 329 5.47 8.01 -21.08
CA GLY A 329 5.84 7.14 -19.96
C GLY A 329 5.98 7.88 -18.63
N VAL A 330 5.43 7.28 -17.57
CA VAL A 330 5.56 7.75 -16.18
C VAL A 330 6.23 6.65 -15.38
N SER A 331 7.27 7.01 -14.63
CA SER A 331 8.06 6.06 -13.87
C SER A 331 7.34 5.62 -12.60
N ARG A 332 6.91 6.58 -11.77
CA ARG A 332 6.20 6.34 -10.50
C ARG A 332 5.14 7.41 -10.24
N VAL A 333 4.13 7.03 -9.46
CA VAL A 333 3.18 7.93 -8.82
C VAL A 333 3.25 7.70 -7.31
N ARG A 334 3.29 8.78 -6.54
CA ARG A 334 3.16 8.79 -5.07
C ARG A 334 1.95 9.62 -4.69
N ALA A 335 1.19 9.20 -3.69
CA ALA A 335 0.09 9.97 -3.12
C ALA A 335 0.30 10.06 -1.61
N PHE A 336 0.92 11.14 -1.16
CA PHE A 336 1.24 11.34 0.24
C PHE A 336 0.02 11.88 0.99
N GLY A 337 -0.19 11.38 2.20
CA GLY A 337 -1.33 11.78 3.03
C GLY A 337 -1.35 11.08 4.39
N GLN A 338 -2.36 11.42 5.20
CA GLN A 338 -2.69 10.73 6.45
C GLN A 338 -3.87 9.78 6.25
N ARG A 339 -3.91 8.66 6.98
CA ARG A 339 -4.97 7.64 6.86
C ARG A 339 -6.22 8.10 7.62
N VAL A 340 -7.42 7.84 7.09
CA VAL A 340 -8.68 8.17 7.80
C VAL A 340 -8.73 7.47 9.18
N ALA A 341 -8.44 6.17 9.20
CA ALA A 341 -8.44 5.35 10.42
C ALA A 341 -7.37 5.74 11.46
N GLU A 342 -6.37 6.55 11.06
CA GLU A 342 -5.37 7.09 11.97
C GLU A 342 -5.89 8.34 12.67
N ILE A 343 -6.46 9.29 11.92
CA ILE A 343 -7.10 10.49 12.47
C ILE A 343 -8.29 10.10 13.38
N GLU A 344 -9.07 9.09 13.00
CA GLU A 344 -10.13 8.52 13.86
C GLU A 344 -9.58 7.97 15.18
N LYS A 345 -8.44 7.28 15.16
CA LYS A 345 -7.75 6.73 16.34
C LYS A 345 -7.18 7.85 17.23
N GLU A 346 -6.63 8.90 16.64
CA GLU A 346 -6.11 10.06 17.40
C GLU A 346 -7.25 10.86 18.06
N ALA A 347 -8.31 11.19 17.32
CA ALA A 347 -9.48 11.86 17.86
C ALA A 347 -10.16 11.03 18.97
N ALA A 348 -10.19 9.70 18.83
CA ALA A 348 -10.69 8.80 19.88
C ALA A 348 -9.80 8.80 21.14
N ARG A 349 -8.46 8.89 21.00
CA ARG A 349 -7.52 9.05 22.12
C ARG A 349 -7.76 10.37 22.85
N GLU A 350 -7.83 11.48 22.12
CA GLU A 350 -8.06 12.82 22.70
C GLU A 350 -9.43 12.90 23.41
N CYS A 351 -10.48 12.32 22.83
CA CYS A 351 -11.79 12.25 23.47
C CYS A 351 -11.78 11.40 24.76
N ALA A 352 -10.98 10.33 24.81
CA ALA A 352 -10.82 9.50 26.01
C ALA A 352 -10.01 10.21 27.12
N GLU A 353 -8.96 10.94 26.73
CA GLU A 353 -8.12 11.74 27.64
C GLU A 353 -8.92 12.90 28.25
N ALA A 354 -9.62 13.69 27.42
CA ALA A 354 -10.51 14.76 27.89
C ALA A 354 -11.68 14.23 28.76
N ALA A 355 -12.18 13.02 28.50
CA ALA A 355 -13.17 12.38 29.35
C ALA A 355 -12.59 11.96 30.71
N ALA A 356 -11.34 11.49 30.77
CA ALA A 356 -10.65 11.17 32.01
C ALA A 356 -10.35 12.44 32.83
N GLU A 357 -9.86 13.51 32.21
CA GLU A 357 -9.68 14.81 32.87
C GLU A 357 -11.00 15.35 33.45
N ALA A 358 -12.12 15.22 32.70
CA ALA A 358 -13.43 15.65 33.16
C ALA A 358 -13.94 14.83 34.36
N VAL A 359 -13.58 13.55 34.49
CA VAL A 359 -13.88 12.73 35.67
C VAL A 359 -13.05 13.20 36.87
N VAL A 360 -11.74 13.35 36.72
CA VAL A 360 -10.84 13.82 37.79
C VAL A 360 -11.25 15.22 38.27
N ALA A 361 -11.60 16.13 37.35
CA ALA A 361 -12.10 17.46 37.70
C ALA A 361 -13.45 17.41 38.45
N ALA A 362 -14.31 16.43 38.16
CA ALA A 362 -15.57 16.24 38.88
C ALA A 362 -15.35 15.68 40.29
N GLU A 363 -14.41 14.74 40.47
CA GLU A 363 -14.05 14.18 41.78
C GLU A 363 -13.44 15.26 42.70
N ILE A 364 -12.51 16.06 42.18
CA ILE A 364 -11.93 17.22 42.90
C ILE A 364 -13.04 18.22 43.29
N ALA A 365 -14.01 18.47 42.40
CA ALA A 365 -15.12 19.37 42.68
C ALA A 365 -16.12 18.83 43.72
N THR A 366 -16.20 17.51 43.94
CA THR A 366 -16.94 16.94 45.07
C THR A 366 -16.17 17.03 46.38
N ASP A 367 -14.87 16.69 46.39
CA ASP A 367 -14.01 16.72 47.57
C ASP A 367 -13.92 18.15 48.17
N SER A 368 -13.77 19.16 47.31
CA SER A 368 -13.74 20.58 47.73
C SER A 368 -15.09 21.17 48.17
N ASN A 369 -16.19 20.40 48.19
CA ASN A 369 -17.49 20.85 48.72
C ASN A 369 -17.77 20.35 50.16
N GLU A 370 -17.07 19.34 50.67
CA GLU A 370 -17.32 18.85 52.04
C GLU A 370 -16.70 19.76 53.12
N ASP A 371 -15.57 20.42 52.80
CA ASP A 371 -14.77 21.26 53.72
C ASP A 371 -15.32 22.68 53.98
N GLN A 372 -16.63 22.92 53.73
CA GLN A 372 -17.32 24.19 54.03
C GLN A 372 -18.52 24.07 54.98
N SER A 373 -18.67 22.94 55.68
CA SER A 373 -19.84 22.70 56.57
C SER A 373 -19.50 22.17 57.98
N ALA A 374 -18.37 22.58 58.56
CA ALA A 374 -17.85 21.99 59.80
C ALA A 374 -17.26 22.96 60.87
N THR A 375 -17.74 24.21 61.00
CA THR A 375 -17.46 25.04 62.19
C THR A 375 -18.63 25.94 62.62
N ASP A 376 -19.42 25.48 63.60
CA ASP A 376 -19.99 26.35 64.64
C ASP A 376 -20.60 25.51 65.79
N ASP A 377 -19.79 25.17 66.80
CA ASP A 377 -20.27 24.90 68.18
C ASP A 377 -19.12 25.02 69.20
N VAL A 378 -19.43 25.31 70.47
CA VAL A 378 -18.49 26.03 71.38
C VAL A 378 -18.47 25.51 72.83
N LEU A 379 -17.29 25.59 73.50
CA LEU A 379 -16.96 25.23 74.91
C LEU A 379 -16.88 23.71 75.21
N THR A 380 -16.10 23.19 76.19
CA THR A 380 -15.33 23.77 77.33
C THR A 380 -13.88 23.23 77.47
N ASN A 381 -13.09 23.91 78.32
CA ASN A 381 -11.84 23.55 79.05
C ASN A 381 -11.51 22.02 79.20
N ASP A 382 -10.25 21.58 79.29
CA ASP A 382 -9.32 21.90 80.41
C ASP A 382 -7.80 21.76 80.10
N VAL A 383 -6.96 22.00 81.12
CA VAL A 383 -5.49 22.24 81.07
C VAL A 383 -4.65 20.99 81.41
N SER A 384 -3.55 20.72 80.68
CA SER A 384 -2.24 20.28 81.27
C SER A 384 -1.05 20.21 80.29
N GLU A 385 0.03 20.87 80.71
CA GLU A 385 1.50 20.72 80.53
C GLU A 385 2.22 20.02 79.34
N LYS A 386 3.45 20.54 79.13
CA LYS A 386 4.61 20.09 78.29
C LYS A 386 5.32 18.83 78.91
N PRO A 387 6.40 18.22 78.35
CA PRO A 387 7.37 18.72 77.34
C PRO A 387 8.01 17.76 76.29
N ALA A 388 8.75 18.37 75.35
CA ALA A 388 10.02 17.94 74.72
C ALA A 388 10.17 16.64 73.87
N THR A 389 10.32 16.86 72.54
CA THR A 389 11.52 16.58 71.68
C THR A 389 12.75 15.85 72.29
N PRO A 390 13.64 15.11 71.55
CA PRO A 390 14.19 15.54 70.23
C PRO A 390 14.86 14.51 69.24
N LYS A 391 15.12 14.96 67.98
CA LYS A 391 16.24 14.55 67.05
C LYS A 391 16.26 13.07 66.56
N ALA A 392 17.01 12.62 65.53
CA ALA A 392 17.92 13.17 64.50
C ALA A 392 17.64 12.42 63.15
N ALA A 393 17.82 12.89 61.91
CA ALA A 393 18.79 13.76 61.21
C ALA A 393 20.11 13.09 60.72
N ARG A 394 20.21 12.83 59.39
CA ARG A 394 21.42 12.92 58.49
C ARG A 394 21.10 12.36 57.08
N SER A 395 21.13 13.12 55.97
CA SER A 395 22.29 13.68 55.21
C SER A 395 23.09 12.65 54.38
N PRO A 396 23.59 12.99 53.15
CA PRO A 396 23.45 12.07 52.01
C PRO A 396 24.75 11.53 51.34
N PRO A 397 25.14 11.88 50.08
CA PRO A 397 25.43 10.87 49.06
C PRO A 397 26.93 10.57 48.85
N SER A 398 27.23 9.55 48.04
CA SER A 398 28.59 9.22 47.61
C SER A 398 28.66 8.97 46.09
N ALA A 399 29.72 9.48 45.46
CA ALA A 399 30.03 9.26 44.05
C ALA A 399 31.36 8.51 43.92
N ARG A 400 31.54 7.73 42.84
CA ARG A 400 32.86 7.24 42.41
C ARG A 400 32.92 7.10 40.89
N ALA A 401 34.11 7.28 40.32
CA ALA A 401 34.33 7.33 38.88
C ALA A 401 35.69 6.75 38.48
N LYS A 402 35.87 6.55 37.15
CA LYS A 402 37.12 6.22 36.43
C LYS A 402 37.65 4.76 36.63
N PRO A 403 38.51 4.25 35.71
CA PRO A 403 39.16 4.93 34.57
C PRO A 403 38.92 4.32 33.17
N GLN A 404 39.08 5.17 32.14
CA GLN A 404 39.40 4.75 30.78
C GLN A 404 40.92 4.55 30.64
N THR A 405 41.36 3.72 29.69
CA THR A 405 42.78 3.58 29.29
C THR A 405 42.89 3.62 27.76
N PRO A 406 43.80 4.42 27.17
CA PRO A 406 43.83 4.65 25.72
C PRO A 406 44.70 3.63 24.96
N GLN A 407 44.33 3.35 23.71
CA GLN A 407 45.23 2.72 22.73
C GLN A 407 45.78 3.74 21.72
N LYS A 408 46.97 3.44 21.18
CA LYS A 408 47.82 4.39 20.46
C LYS A 408 47.59 4.33 18.95
N GLN A 409 47.43 5.50 18.33
CA GLN A 409 47.73 5.66 16.90
C GLN A 409 49.25 5.59 16.66
N LYS A 410 49.66 5.15 15.46
CA LYS A 410 51.01 5.31 14.91
C LYS A 410 50.91 5.79 13.44
N PRO A 411 51.81 6.66 12.94
CA PRO A 411 51.65 7.32 11.65
C PRO A 411 52.48 6.73 10.49
N MET A 412 51.85 6.69 9.30
CA MET A 412 52.42 6.81 7.92
C MET A 412 53.54 5.81 7.48
N PRO A 413 53.80 5.66 6.16
CA PRO A 413 54.47 6.68 5.33
C PRO A 413 53.66 7.16 4.11
N ARG A 414 54.18 8.22 3.47
CA ARG A 414 53.81 8.77 2.14
C ARG A 414 54.90 8.40 1.15
N VAL A 415 54.54 8.06 -0.08
CA VAL A 415 55.43 7.98 -1.26
C VAL A 415 54.72 8.67 -2.43
N GLU A 416 55.47 9.23 -3.37
CA GLU A 416 54.98 10.18 -4.37
C GLU A 416 55.33 9.77 -5.82
N SER A 417 54.74 10.49 -6.77
CA SER A 417 55.25 10.80 -8.12
C SER A 417 55.66 9.67 -9.08
N SER A 418 54.86 9.48 -10.13
CA SER A 418 55.19 9.90 -11.52
C SER A 418 53.87 9.94 -12.34
N ALA A 419 53.62 10.69 -13.43
CA ALA A 419 54.44 11.22 -14.54
C ALA A 419 54.99 10.11 -15.47
N ASP A 420 54.85 10.12 -16.80
CA ASP A 420 54.02 10.86 -17.79
C ASP A 420 53.81 9.89 -19.01
N GLU A 421 53.26 10.16 -20.20
CA GLU A 421 52.89 11.38 -20.96
C GLU A 421 51.75 11.06 -21.99
N THR A 422 51.62 11.85 -23.08
CA THR A 422 51.02 11.62 -24.43
C THR A 422 50.10 10.40 -24.71
N SER A 423 48.99 10.51 -25.46
CA SER A 423 49.02 11.02 -26.85
C SER A 423 47.71 11.60 -27.41
N GLU A 424 47.88 12.42 -28.45
CA GLU A 424 46.88 13.19 -29.21
C GLU A 424 45.81 12.36 -29.96
N SER A 425 44.69 13.01 -30.30
CA SER A 425 44.29 13.21 -31.71
C SER A 425 43.16 14.24 -31.85
N THR A 426 43.01 14.85 -33.04
CA THR A 426 42.22 16.09 -33.23
C THR A 426 41.15 16.00 -34.32
N SER A 427 39.96 16.52 -34.04
CA SER A 427 39.15 17.35 -34.97
C SER A 427 38.15 18.18 -34.15
N LEU A 428 37.88 19.47 -34.35
CA LEU A 428 37.87 20.38 -35.52
C LEU A 428 36.82 20.04 -36.59
N HIS A 429 35.63 20.63 -36.42
CA HIS A 429 34.88 21.25 -37.52
C HIS A 429 34.29 22.59 -37.06
N LYS A 430 33.94 23.48 -38.00
CA LYS A 430 33.91 24.94 -37.76
C LYS A 430 32.78 25.63 -38.54
N LYS A 431 32.00 26.49 -37.86
CA LYS A 431 30.96 27.38 -38.44
C LYS A 431 29.72 26.62 -38.99
N SER A 432 28.56 27.24 -39.20
CA SER A 432 28.26 28.68 -39.35
C SER A 432 27.03 29.19 -38.60
N LYS A 433 27.05 30.49 -38.27
CA LYS A 433 25.86 31.25 -37.89
C LYS A 433 25.00 31.50 -39.13
N LYS A 434 23.68 31.47 -38.97
CA LYS A 434 22.80 32.45 -39.63
C LYS A 434 21.67 32.80 -38.67
N ALA A 435 21.32 34.08 -38.61
CA ALA A 435 20.16 34.58 -37.87
C ALA A 435 19.12 35.02 -38.89
N ASP A 436 17.83 34.88 -38.56
CA ASP A 436 16.77 35.71 -39.13
C ASP A 436 15.55 35.77 -38.17
N LYS A 437 15.05 36.98 -37.99
CA LYS A 437 13.78 37.43 -37.40
C LYS A 437 13.49 38.77 -38.10
N PRO A 438 12.23 39.21 -38.30
CA PRO A 438 11.08 38.91 -37.44
C PRO A 438 9.76 38.61 -38.19
N GLU A 439 8.69 38.33 -37.45
CA GLU A 439 7.46 39.14 -37.59
C GLU A 439 6.63 39.11 -36.29
N ILE A 440 5.79 40.14 -36.08
CA ILE A 440 4.94 40.27 -34.88
C ILE A 440 3.47 40.41 -35.31
N ARG A 441 2.69 39.34 -35.13
CA ARG A 441 1.22 39.39 -35.32
C ARG A 441 0.49 39.36 -33.98
N LYS A 442 0.06 40.53 -33.52
CA LYS A 442 -0.83 40.71 -32.37
C LYS A 442 -2.19 40.03 -32.64
N LYS A 443 -2.55 39.00 -31.88
CA LYS A 443 -3.94 38.54 -31.73
C LYS A 443 -4.46 38.99 -30.36
N LYS A 444 -5.71 39.50 -30.31
CA LYS A 444 -6.35 39.94 -29.05
C LYS A 444 -6.68 38.71 -28.21
N ALA A 445 -6.19 38.67 -26.96
CA ALA A 445 -6.73 37.74 -25.97
C ALA A 445 -8.16 38.18 -25.58
N LYS A 446 -9.08 37.24 -25.51
CA LYS A 446 -10.45 37.44 -25.00
C LYS A 446 -10.42 37.09 -23.50
N LYS A 447 -11.01 37.93 -22.64
CA LYS A 447 -11.16 37.58 -21.21
C LYS A 447 -11.98 36.27 -21.10
N PRO A 448 -11.58 35.31 -20.26
CA PRO A 448 -12.53 34.35 -19.71
C PRO A 448 -13.45 35.06 -18.71
N GLU A 449 -14.71 34.64 -18.66
CA GLU A 449 -15.68 35.12 -17.67
C GLU A 449 -15.60 34.25 -16.42
N SER A 450 -15.57 34.88 -15.25
CA SER A 450 -15.50 34.19 -13.96
C SER A 450 -16.87 33.62 -13.58
N ILE A 451 -17.07 32.33 -13.85
CA ILE A 451 -18.28 31.61 -13.40
C ILE A 451 -18.17 31.38 -11.89
N ASN A 452 -18.94 32.14 -11.12
CA ASN A 452 -18.97 32.06 -9.66
C ASN A 452 -20.01 31.01 -9.22
N VAL A 453 -19.56 29.80 -8.89
CA VAL A 453 -20.42 28.70 -8.42
C VAL A 453 -20.37 28.64 -6.89
N LYS A 454 -21.54 28.48 -6.25
CA LYS A 454 -21.63 28.34 -4.78
C LYS A 454 -21.11 26.96 -4.33
N PRO A 455 -20.51 26.84 -3.12
CA PRO A 455 -19.87 25.62 -2.64
C PRO A 455 -20.84 24.60 -1.99
N GLU A 456 -22.15 24.72 -2.18
CA GLU A 456 -23.16 23.91 -1.47
C GLU A 456 -23.63 22.75 -2.36
N ALA A 457 -23.60 21.53 -1.82
CA ALA A 457 -23.92 20.24 -2.46
C ALA A 457 -22.95 19.78 -3.59
N GLN A 458 -21.76 19.29 -3.21
CA GLN A 458 -20.84 18.55 -4.10
C GLN A 458 -20.41 17.16 -3.60
N PHE A 459 -20.77 16.74 -2.39
CA PHE A 459 -20.40 15.43 -1.85
C PHE A 459 -21.51 14.39 -2.08
N SER A 460 -21.14 13.16 -2.47
CA SER A 460 -22.09 12.03 -2.40
C SER A 460 -22.49 11.82 -0.93
N SER A 461 -23.73 11.38 -0.67
CA SER A 461 -24.30 11.37 0.69
C SER A 461 -23.39 10.72 1.72
N ARG A 462 -22.80 9.57 1.37
CA ARG A 462 -21.96 8.77 2.26
C ARG A 462 -20.55 9.35 2.47
N ALA A 463 -19.99 10.04 1.48
CA ALA A 463 -18.76 10.81 1.66
C ALA A 463 -19.02 12.07 2.49
N GLY A 464 -20.16 12.75 2.26
CA GLY A 464 -20.60 13.89 3.05
C GLY A 464 -20.89 13.53 4.51
N GLU A 465 -21.50 12.37 4.77
CA GLU A 465 -21.71 11.84 6.14
C GLU A 465 -20.39 11.60 6.87
N LEU A 466 -19.40 10.98 6.21
CA LEU A 466 -18.05 10.76 6.76
C LEU A 466 -17.31 12.08 7.03
N ILE A 467 -17.34 13.03 6.09
CA ILE A 467 -16.74 14.36 6.27
C ILE A 467 -17.42 15.07 7.44
N LEU A 468 -18.75 15.07 7.50
CA LEU A 468 -19.51 15.69 8.59
C LEU A 468 -19.26 15.02 9.95
N SER A 469 -19.04 13.70 10.03
CA SER A 469 -18.72 13.04 11.30
C SER A 469 -17.28 13.31 11.75
N LEU A 470 -16.35 13.49 10.82
CA LEU A 470 -14.93 13.75 11.11
C LEU A 470 -14.62 15.23 11.39
N THR A 471 -15.38 16.19 10.81
CA THR A 471 -15.10 17.63 10.95
C THR A 471 -16.03 18.38 11.93
N SER A 472 -17.03 17.71 12.53
CA SER A 472 -17.98 18.38 13.45
C SER A 472 -17.47 18.42 14.90
N PRO A 473 -17.17 19.60 15.48
CA PRO A 473 -16.91 19.70 16.92
C PRO A 473 -18.20 19.37 17.71
N LEU A 474 -18.08 18.48 18.70
CA LEU A 474 -19.22 17.95 19.46
C LEU A 474 -20.04 19.07 20.15
N PRO A 475 -21.34 19.27 19.81
CA PRO A 475 -22.14 20.31 20.43
C PRO A 475 -22.53 19.93 21.87
N ALA A 476 -22.13 20.77 22.84
CA ALA A 476 -22.43 20.58 24.25
C ALA A 476 -23.96 20.49 24.50
N LYS A 477 -24.43 19.32 24.95
CA LYS A 477 -25.87 19.01 25.13
C LYS A 477 -26.52 19.86 26.23
N LYS A 478 -27.12 20.99 25.86
CA LYS A 478 -28.06 21.74 26.73
C LYS A 478 -29.29 20.86 27.04
N ARG A 479 -29.39 20.37 28.28
CA ARG A 479 -30.48 19.52 28.78
C ARG A 479 -31.76 20.34 28.96
N SER A 480 -32.68 20.32 27.99
CA SER A 480 -34.06 20.76 28.21
C SER A 480 -34.87 19.66 28.92
N ARG A 481 -35.41 19.97 30.10
CA ARG A 481 -36.36 19.10 30.83
C ARG A 481 -37.79 19.47 30.48
N THR A 482 -38.60 18.49 30.08
CA THR A 482 -40.06 18.49 30.22
C THR A 482 -40.52 17.10 30.64
N ARG A 483 -41.68 17.01 31.30
CA ARG A 483 -42.22 15.79 31.93
C ARG A 483 -43.49 15.31 31.21
N SER A 484 -43.60 13.98 31.12
CA SER A 484 -44.83 13.16 31.17
C SER A 484 -46.21 13.79 30.88
N ARG A 485 -46.96 13.13 29.99
CA ARG A 485 -48.20 12.45 30.41
C ARG A 485 -48.48 11.25 29.47
N ALA A 486 -49.20 10.25 29.97
CA ALA A 486 -49.93 9.27 29.15
C ALA A 486 -51.38 9.73 29.00
N ASP A 487 -52.17 9.01 28.20
CA ASP A 487 -53.49 8.42 28.53
C ASP A 487 -54.02 7.75 27.21
N ASP A 488 -55.02 6.85 27.28
CA ASP A 488 -55.31 5.82 26.25
C ASP A 488 -56.26 6.22 25.08
N GLU A 489 -56.33 5.41 24.01
CA GLU A 489 -57.53 4.59 23.67
C GLU A 489 -57.37 3.71 22.40
N GLU A 490 -58.14 2.62 22.33
CA GLU A 490 -58.33 1.76 21.13
C GLU A 490 -59.54 2.23 20.28
N SER A 491 -59.60 1.83 19.00
CA SER A 491 -60.85 1.30 18.39
C SER A 491 -60.66 0.76 16.97
N VAL A 492 -61.61 -0.06 16.52
CA VAL A 492 -61.55 -0.88 15.29
C VAL A 492 -62.74 -0.55 14.38
N HIS A 493 -62.50 -0.40 13.08
CA HIS A 493 -63.48 -0.72 12.02
C HIS A 493 -62.72 -1.13 10.73
N THR A 494 -62.85 -2.34 10.18
CA THR A 494 -64.00 -3.10 9.64
C THR A 494 -63.93 -3.11 8.09
N VAL A 495 -64.10 -4.30 7.50
CA VAL A 495 -64.05 -4.54 6.04
C VAL A 495 -65.30 -5.26 5.62
N ASP A 496 -65.97 -4.83 4.53
CA ASP A 496 -66.59 -5.77 3.59
C ASP A 496 -66.88 -5.16 2.19
N SER A 497 -67.01 -6.09 1.23
CA SER A 497 -67.54 -6.15 -0.14
C SER A 497 -68.49 -5.04 -0.68
N LEU A 498 -68.77 -4.91 -1.99
CA LEU A 498 -69.23 -5.92 -2.98
C LEU A 498 -69.11 -5.38 -4.44
N GLY A 499 -68.90 -6.24 -5.46
CA GLY A 499 -68.93 -5.77 -6.88
C GLY A 499 -68.59 -6.79 -7.99
N LYS A 500 -69.52 -7.66 -8.40
CA LYS A 500 -69.31 -8.67 -9.47
C LYS A 500 -69.71 -8.16 -10.87
N ARG A 501 -68.90 -8.38 -11.94
CA ARG A 501 -69.38 -8.42 -13.35
C ARG A 501 -68.53 -9.20 -14.40
N SER A 502 -68.60 -10.53 -14.34
CA SER A 502 -68.99 -11.44 -15.46
C SER A 502 -68.40 -11.33 -16.91
N ARG A 503 -67.77 -12.45 -17.36
CA ARG A 503 -67.66 -13.00 -18.77
C ARG A 503 -66.73 -12.26 -19.77
N ARG A 504 -65.89 -12.91 -20.60
CA ARG A 504 -66.03 -14.16 -21.39
C ARG A 504 -64.67 -14.59 -22.03
N LYS A 505 -64.53 -15.85 -22.44
CA LYS A 505 -63.34 -16.49 -23.06
C LYS A 505 -62.96 -15.94 -24.46
N ALA A 506 -61.66 -16.00 -24.78
CA ALA A 506 -61.14 -16.38 -26.10
C ALA A 506 -59.93 -17.34 -25.91
N LYS A 507 -59.40 -17.92 -27.00
CA LYS A 507 -58.34 -18.95 -27.02
C LYS A 507 -57.20 -18.56 -27.99
N ASN A 508 -56.09 -19.31 -27.92
CA ASN A 508 -55.15 -19.60 -29.03
C ASN A 508 -54.21 -18.46 -29.48
N THR A 509 -53.01 -18.71 -30.03
CA THR A 509 -52.01 -19.81 -29.92
C THR A 509 -50.70 -19.33 -30.56
N THR A 510 -49.55 -19.88 -30.12
CA THR A 510 -48.27 -20.04 -30.86
C THR A 510 -47.89 -19.05 -31.97
N ASN A 511 -46.76 -18.36 -31.79
CA ASN A 511 -45.48 -18.90 -32.26
C ASN A 511 -44.36 -18.52 -31.29
#